data_AF-A0A1J4TLR5-F1
#
_entry.id   AF-A0A1J4TLR5-F1
#
_cell.length_a   1.000
_cell.length_b   1.000
_cell.length_c   1.000
_cell.angle_alpha   90.00
_cell.angle_beta   90.00
_cell.angle_gamma   90.00
#
_symmetry.space_group_name_H-M   'P 1'
#
loop_
_entity.id
_entity.type
_entity.pdbx_description
1 polymer ?
#
loop_
_entity_poly.entity_id
_entity_poly.type
_entity_poly.pdbx_seq_one_letter_code
_entity_poly.pdbx_strand_id
1 'polypeptide(L)'
;MDIIKVLQVTEEQYYCMMVESYLSWAENFSSDARCYQSLAANSKISSWYNFEYAKLEKLFFDTFFIETDLSVQSIRLYYADITNRMFFIYPGALFNNQNNKQIEPNFNLN
;
A
#
# COMPACT_ATOMS: atom_id res chain seq x y z
N MET A 1 -16.99 4.66 8.59
CA MET A 1 -16.48 6.05 8.50
C MET A 1 -15.87 6.21 7.12
N ASP A 2 -16.04 7.36 6.48
CA ASP A 2 -15.60 7.57 5.09
C ASP A 2 -14.19 8.19 5.08
N ILE A 3 -13.21 7.48 4.51
CA ILE A 3 -11.80 7.86 4.54
C ILE A 3 -11.55 9.18 3.79
N ILE A 4 -12.29 9.42 2.71
CA ILE A 4 -12.16 10.63 1.88
C ILE A 4 -12.51 11.87 2.71
N LYS A 5 -13.57 11.76 3.52
CA LYS A 5 -14.01 12.83 4.43
C LYS A 5 -13.01 13.05 5.57
N VAL A 6 -12.46 11.98 6.13
CA VAL A 6 -11.48 12.04 7.23
C VAL A 6 -10.18 12.70 6.78
N LEU A 7 -9.71 12.35 5.58
CA LEU A 7 -8.49 12.92 5.00
C LEU A 7 -8.73 14.29 4.34
N GLN A 8 -9.99 14.72 4.19
CA GLN A 8 -10.37 15.95 3.48
C GLN A 8 -9.74 16.04 2.09
N VAL A 9 -9.86 14.97 1.31
CA VAL A 9 -9.39 14.89 -0.08
C VAL A 9 -10.58 14.72 -1.02
N THR A 10 -10.37 14.90 -2.32
CA THR A 10 -11.37 14.52 -3.34
C THR A 10 -11.29 13.02 -3.64
N GLU A 11 -12.34 12.47 -4.28
CA GLU A 11 -12.31 11.09 -4.78
C GLU A 11 -11.16 10.86 -5.76
N GLU A 12 -10.90 11.83 -6.64
CA GLU A 12 -9.78 11.77 -7.60
C GLU A 12 -8.43 11.75 -6.88
N GLN A 13 -8.22 12.63 -5.90
CA GLN A 13 -7.00 12.64 -5.10
C GLN A 13 -6.80 11.31 -4.37
N TYR A 14 -7.87 10.78 -3.79
CA TYR A 14 -7.82 9.49 -3.11
C TYR A 14 -7.44 8.36 -4.08
N TYR A 15 -8.05 8.33 -5.26
CA TYR A 15 -7.73 7.37 -6.30
C TYR A 15 -6.25 7.48 -6.72
N CYS A 16 -5.74 8.70 -6.95
CA CYS A 16 -4.33 8.93 -7.24
C CYS A 16 -3.42 8.39 -6.13
N MET A 17 -3.73 8.68 -4.86
CA MET A 17 -2.96 8.16 -3.72
C MET A 17 -2.90 6.63 -3.70
N MET A 18 -4.02 5.96 -3.97
CA MET A 18 -4.10 4.50 -4.02
C MET A 18 -3.26 3.91 -5.16
N VAL A 19 -3.37 4.50 -6.36
CA VAL A 19 -2.64 4.06 -7.55
C VAL A 19 -1.14 4.30 -7.36
N GLU A 20 -0.72 5.48 -6.92
CA GLU A 20 0.67 5.80 -6.64
C GLU A 20 1.27 4.84 -5.61
N SER A 21 0.54 4.58 -4.53
CA SER A 21 0.95 3.62 -3.50
C SER A 21 1.14 2.21 -4.06
N TYR A 22 0.22 1.73 -4.90
CA TYR A 22 0.32 0.43 -5.56
C TYR A 22 1.51 0.35 -6.52
N LEU A 23 1.73 1.38 -7.33
CA LEU A 23 2.85 1.41 -8.28
C LEU A 23 4.19 1.47 -7.54
N SER A 24 4.32 2.30 -6.49
CA SER A 24 5.52 2.32 -5.66
C SER A 24 5.77 0.99 -4.97
N TRP A 25 4.72 0.32 -4.49
CA TRP A 25 4.86 -1.04 -3.94
C TRP A 25 5.36 -2.02 -5.01
N ALA A 26 4.76 -2.01 -6.21
CA ALA A 26 5.18 -2.89 -7.29
C ALA A 26 6.64 -2.66 -7.69
N GLU A 27 7.08 -1.39 -7.73
CA GLU A 27 8.47 -1.02 -7.99
C GLU A 27 9.42 -1.55 -6.92
N ASN A 28 9.08 -1.40 -5.64
CA ASN A 28 9.88 -1.88 -4.51
C ASN A 28 10.08 -3.42 -4.52
N PHE A 29 9.13 -4.16 -5.08
CA PHE A 29 9.19 -5.62 -5.18
C PHE A 29 9.65 -6.13 -6.56
N SER A 30 10.16 -5.24 -7.41
CA SER A 30 10.67 -5.57 -8.74
C SER A 30 12.19 -5.54 -8.82
N SER A 31 12.76 -6.49 -9.57
CA SER A 31 14.20 -6.50 -9.88
C SER A 31 14.57 -5.64 -11.09
N ASP A 32 13.61 -5.42 -11.99
CA ASP A 32 13.80 -4.72 -13.26
C ASP A 32 12.45 -4.21 -13.80
N ALA A 33 12.53 -3.41 -14.88
CA ALA A 33 11.36 -2.79 -15.50
C ALA A 33 10.34 -3.79 -16.06
N ARG A 34 10.77 -4.98 -16.52
CA ARG A 34 9.84 -6.01 -17.04
C ARG A 34 9.09 -6.67 -15.89
N CYS A 35 9.78 -6.96 -14.78
CA CYS A 35 9.15 -7.44 -13.56
C CYS A 35 8.12 -6.43 -13.06
N TYR A 36 8.49 -5.16 -12.98
CA TYR A 36 7.60 -4.06 -12.58
C TYR A 36 6.33 -3.99 -13.42
N GLN A 37 6.46 -3.94 -14.75
CA GLN A 37 5.30 -3.93 -15.65
C GLN A 37 4.41 -5.17 -15.47
N SER A 38 5.03 -6.33 -15.25
CA SER A 38 4.30 -7.59 -15.05
C SER A 38 3.53 -7.60 -13.74
N LEU A 39 4.11 -7.08 -12.65
CA LEU A 39 3.45 -6.96 -11.35
C LEU A 39 2.33 -5.93 -11.43
N ALA A 40 2.63 -4.71 -11.91
CA ALA A 40 1.68 -3.61 -11.99
C ALA A 40 0.44 -3.96 -12.82
N ALA A 41 0.59 -4.68 -13.93
CA ALA A 41 -0.50 -5.08 -14.81
C ALA A 41 -1.26 -6.34 -14.36
N ASN A 42 -0.82 -7.04 -13.32
CA ASN A 42 -1.42 -8.30 -12.90
C ASN A 42 -2.66 -8.08 -12.03
N SER A 43 -3.85 -8.40 -12.58
CA SER A 43 -5.14 -8.20 -11.91
C SER A 43 -5.30 -8.99 -10.61
N LYS A 44 -4.65 -10.16 -10.47
CA LYS A 44 -4.68 -10.93 -9.21
C LYS A 44 -3.85 -10.24 -8.13
N ILE A 45 -2.72 -9.65 -8.51
CA ILE A 45 -1.85 -8.91 -7.61
C ILE A 45 -2.52 -7.61 -7.18
N SER A 46 -3.10 -6.84 -8.11
CA SER A 46 -3.84 -5.63 -7.75
C SER A 46 -5.06 -5.92 -6.87
N SER A 47 -5.80 -7.02 -7.12
CA SER A 47 -6.90 -7.44 -6.25
C SER A 47 -6.43 -7.79 -4.84
N TRP A 48 -5.32 -8.52 -4.72
CA TRP A 48 -4.71 -8.84 -3.43
C TRP A 48 -4.22 -7.58 -2.71
N TYR A 49 -3.55 -6.68 -3.44
CA TYR A 49 -3.05 -5.43 -2.88
C TYR A 49 -4.19 -4.61 -2.27
N ASN A 50 -5.27 -4.42 -3.02
CA ASN A 50 -6.45 -3.70 -2.55
C ASN A 50 -7.09 -4.37 -1.33
N PHE A 51 -7.08 -5.70 -1.25
CA PHE A 51 -7.58 -6.44 -0.09
C PHE A 51 -6.73 -6.21 1.17
N GLU A 52 -5.40 -6.28 1.06
CA GLU A 52 -4.52 -6.00 2.20
C GLU A 52 -4.56 -4.52 2.60
N TYR A 53 -4.61 -3.61 1.62
CA TYR A 53 -4.72 -2.18 1.86
C TYR A 53 -6.02 -1.84 2.62
N ALA A 54 -7.15 -2.45 2.25
CA ALA A 54 -8.42 -2.28 2.96
C ALA A 54 -8.36 -2.74 4.44
N LYS A 55 -7.53 -3.74 4.77
CA LYS A 55 -7.29 -4.12 6.17
C LYS A 55 -6.52 -3.06 6.93
N LEU A 56 -5.56 -2.40 6.29
CA LEU A 56 -4.81 -1.29 6.88
C LEU A 56 -5.69 -0.06 7.07
N GLU A 57 -6.57 0.25 6.12
CA GLU A 57 -7.60 1.29 6.31
C GLU A 57 -8.52 0.96 7.49
N LYS A 58 -8.96 -0.30 7.60
CA LYS A 58 -9.73 -0.73 8.77
C LYS A 58 -8.94 -0.55 10.06
N LEU A 59 -7.66 -0.92 10.08
CA LEU A 59 -6.80 -0.72 11.23
C LEU A 59 -6.68 0.77 11.59
N PHE A 60 -6.52 1.65 10.59
CA PHE A 60 -6.55 3.08 10.80
C PHE A 60 -7.85 3.49 11.50
N PHE A 61 -9.03 3.07 11.02
CA PHE A 61 -10.29 3.39 11.69
C PHE A 61 -10.41 2.79 13.10
N ASP A 62 -9.91 1.58 13.33
CA ASP A 62 -9.97 0.92 14.64
C ASP A 62 -9.06 1.64 15.67
N THR A 63 -7.97 2.26 15.23
CA THR A 63 -7.01 2.97 16.11
C THR A 63 -7.15 4.49 16.08
N PHE A 64 -7.93 5.03 15.15
CA PHE A 64 -8.20 6.45 15.02
C PHE A 64 -9.21 6.89 16.07
N PHE A 65 -8.70 7.43 17.18
CA PHE A 65 -9.54 8.03 18.22
C PHE A 65 -10.06 9.38 17.76
N ILE A 66 -11.38 9.51 17.67
CA ILE A 66 -12.09 10.72 17.23
C ILE A 66 -11.95 11.88 18.24
N GLU A 67 -11.54 11.62 19.48
CA GLU A 67 -11.50 12.62 20.56
C GLU A 67 -10.27 13.54 20.55
N THR A 68 -9.43 13.47 19.53
CA THR A 68 -8.24 14.32 19.45
C THR A 68 -8.43 15.45 18.44
N ASP A 69 -8.22 16.70 18.88
CA ASP A 69 -8.09 17.92 18.06
C ASP A 69 -6.84 17.85 17.14
N LEU A 70 -6.73 16.79 16.34
CA LEU A 70 -5.66 16.61 15.39
C LEU A 70 -5.90 17.48 14.17
N SER A 71 -4.85 18.16 13.74
CA SER A 71 -4.86 18.82 12.43
C SER A 71 -5.06 17.79 11.31
N VAL A 72 -5.70 18.21 10.22
CA VAL A 72 -5.87 17.37 9.01
C VAL A 72 -4.54 16.81 8.52
N GLN A 73 -3.46 17.58 8.64
CA GLN A 73 -2.12 17.14 8.27
C GLN A 73 -1.64 15.98 9.15
N SER A 74 -1.87 16.06 10.46
CA SER A 74 -1.53 14.98 11.40
C SER A 74 -2.31 13.71 11.10
N ILE A 75 -3.59 13.84 10.76
CA ILE A 75 -4.45 12.70 10.36
C ILE A 75 -3.89 12.03 9.10
N ARG A 76 -3.54 12.83 8.07
CA ARG A 76 -2.94 12.32 6.83
C ARG A 76 -1.60 11.63 7.05
N LEU A 77 -0.74 12.19 7.90
CA LEU A 77 0.54 11.56 8.26
C LEU A 77 0.33 10.23 8.98
N TYR A 78 -0.63 10.17 9.91
CA TYR A 78 -0.95 8.93 10.62
C TYR A 78 -1.52 7.87 9.69
N TYR A 79 -2.40 8.27 8.78
CA TYR A 79 -2.90 7.40 7.72
C TYR A 79 -1.77 6.82 6.87
N ALA A 80 -0.86 7.68 6.41
CA ALA A 80 0.31 7.26 5.63
C ALA A 80 1.20 6.28 6.38
N ASP A 81 1.47 6.51 7.67
CA ASP A 81 2.25 5.58 8.52
C ASP A 81 1.63 4.18 8.57
N ILE A 82 0.31 4.11 8.71
CA ILE A 82 -0.42 2.83 8.72
C ILE A 82 -0.37 2.17 7.35
N THR A 83 -0.67 2.89 6.27
CA THR A 83 -0.74 2.31 4.92
C THR A 83 0.64 1.95 4.37
N ASN A 84 1.70 2.64 4.79
CA ASN A 84 3.09 2.30 4.44
C ASN A 84 3.51 0.92 4.94
N ARG A 85 2.74 0.30 5.85
CA ARG A 85 2.95 -1.10 6.23
C ARG A 85 2.86 -2.06 5.03
N MET A 86 2.17 -1.67 3.96
CA MET A 86 2.14 -2.44 2.70
C MET A 86 3.53 -2.78 2.15
N PHE A 87 4.52 -1.91 2.33
CA PHE A 87 5.88 -2.15 1.84
C PHE A 87 6.60 -3.29 2.55
N PHE A 88 6.05 -3.78 3.66
CA PHE A 88 6.58 -4.92 4.42
C PHE A 88 5.73 -6.20 4.24
N ILE A 89 4.64 -6.14 3.46
CA ILE A 89 3.76 -7.28 3.22
C ILE A 89 4.08 -7.86 1.83
N TYR A 90 4.56 -9.10 1.81
CA TYR A 90 4.93 -9.81 0.59
C TYR A 90 3.96 -10.95 0.27
N PRO A 91 3.30 -10.97 -0.90
CA PRO A 91 2.41 -12.05 -1.27
C PRO A 91 3.18 -13.21 -1.90
N GLY A 92 3.98 -13.91 -1.08
CA GLY A 92 4.85 -14.99 -1.55
C GLY A 92 4.13 -16.07 -2.39
N ALA A 93 2.88 -16.40 -2.05
CA ALA A 93 2.06 -17.36 -2.80
C ALA A 93 1.67 -16.89 -4.22
N LEU A 94 1.58 -15.58 -4.45
CA LEU A 94 1.24 -15.00 -5.76
C LEU A 94 2.49 -14.78 -6.63
N PHE A 95 3.65 -14.57 -6.02
CA PHE A 95 4.93 -14.41 -6.72
C PHE A 95 5.57 -15.75 -7.13
N ASN A 96 5.41 -16.81 -6.34
CA ASN A 96 5.97 -18.15 -6.64
C ASN A 96 5.42 -18.79 -7.92
N ASN A 97 4.32 -18.26 -8.48
CA ASN A 97 3.80 -18.71 -9.77
C ASN A 97 4.39 -17.97 -10.98
N GLN A 98 5.27 -16.98 -10.78
CA GLN A 98 5.86 -16.21 -11.89
C GLN A 98 7.37 -16.35 -12.05
N ASN A 99 8.16 -16.76 -11.04
CA ASN A 99 9.57 -17.14 -11.22
C ASN A 99 10.11 -17.97 -10.05
N ASN A 100 10.67 -19.16 -10.34
CA ASN A 100 11.42 -20.01 -9.40
C ASN A 100 12.78 -19.38 -9.00
N LYS A 101 12.80 -18.18 -8.42
CA LYS A 101 13.96 -17.66 -7.69
C LYS A 101 13.46 -16.83 -6.51
N GLN A 102 13.64 -17.36 -5.31
CA GLN A 102 13.53 -16.61 -4.06
C GLN A 102 14.38 -15.35 -4.19
N ILE A 103 13.74 -14.17 -4.17
CA ILE A 103 14.44 -12.91 -3.94
C ILE A 103 14.38 -12.71 -2.44
N GLU A 104 15.49 -12.99 -1.76
CA GLU A 104 15.62 -12.59 -0.35
C GLU A 104 15.61 -11.06 -0.28
N PRO A 105 14.90 -10.46 0.69
CA PRO A 105 14.98 -9.03 0.93
C PRO A 105 16.43 -8.64 1.24
N ASN A 106 16.98 -7.75 0.41
CA ASN A 106 18.36 -7.30 0.53
C ASN A 106 18.47 -6.29 1.70
N PHE A 107 18.67 -6.80 2.92
CA PHE A 107 18.92 -5.98 4.12
C PHE A 107 20.37 -5.45 4.19
N ASN A 108 20.92 -4.95 3.09
CA ASN A 108 22.21 -4.26 3.13
C ASN A 108 22.01 -2.79 3.53
N LEU A 109 22.01 -2.54 4.84
CA LEU A 109 22.32 -1.24 5.43
C LEU A 109 23.84 -1.04 5.35
N ASN A 110 24.29 -0.21 4.42
CA ASN A 110 25.62 0.42 4.46
C ASN A 110 25.45 1.90 4.79
#